data_AF-A0A067FZS6-F1
#
_entry.id   AF-A0A067FZS6-F1
#
_cell.length_a   1.000
_cell.length_b   1.000
_cell.length_c   1.000
_cell.angle_alpha   90.00
_cell.angle_beta   90.00
_cell.angle_gamma   90.00
#
_symmetry.space_group_name_H-M   'P 1'
#
loop_
_entity.id
_entity.type
_entity.pdbx_description
1 polymer ?
#
loop_
_entity_poly.entity_id
_entity_poly.type
_entity_poly.pdbx_seq_one_letter_code
_entity_poly.pdbx_strand_id
1 'polypeptide(L)'
;MLVNAVAVMGTARRVQRGACAPCPLMVTISCACGETQFEVPCGTEKDQKPPKCRKSCHVIPLCRHRSICKPHKCHYGACPPCRLLCEEEYPCGHSCKLSCHGPRPPPNPEFTLKTKKKKSNHQSEVTPGSPCPPCPELIWRSCVGEHIGAERMMVCSDRTQFSCDNLCGNPLPCGNHYCTKYCHALKSQSSLSVETRSAESCEVCSLPCQKERLPTCPHSCPLPCHPGECPPCKVLVKRSCHCGSMVHVFECIYFNTLSEKEQMAARSCGGPCHRKLPYCTHLCPEICHPGQCPLPEQCCKKVTVRCGCQTLKKEWQCLDVQAAYRNIGRDPKDISKNQFGLGLLRCNSDCKSKVQVVDSVLQSRKPKVEEKEPATEKHVGKRRKRRERVRVVNQASRLQ
;
A
#
# COMPACT_ATOMS: atom_id res chain seq x y z
N MET A 1 -18.98 54.78 90.90
CA MET A 1 -18.62 56.21 91.06
C MET A 1 -18.96 56.92 89.77
N LEU A 2 -20.16 57.52 89.73
CA LEU A 2 -20.56 58.44 88.68
C LEU A 2 -19.65 59.67 88.73
N VAL A 3 -19.11 60.09 87.59
CA VAL A 3 -18.67 61.48 87.43
C VAL A 3 -18.89 61.95 85.99
N ASN A 4 -20.07 62.56 85.82
CA ASN A 4 -20.39 63.75 85.04
C ASN A 4 -19.74 63.97 83.67
N ALA A 5 -20.52 63.65 82.63
CA ALA A 5 -20.46 64.29 81.33
C ALA A 5 -20.93 65.75 81.45
N VAL A 6 -20.02 66.70 81.21
CA VAL A 6 -20.38 68.11 80.95
C VAL A 6 -20.56 68.26 79.44
N ALA A 7 -21.84 68.31 79.03
CA ALA A 7 -22.24 68.68 77.69
C ALA A 7 -21.96 70.18 77.48
N VAL A 8 -20.88 70.50 76.76
CA VAL A 8 -20.69 71.84 76.21
C VAL A 8 -21.56 71.95 74.96
N MET A 9 -22.64 72.70 75.08
CA MET A 9 -23.48 73.12 73.97
C MET A 9 -22.67 74.00 73.01
N GLY A 10 -22.06 73.38 72.02
CA GLY A 10 -21.54 74.05 70.84
C GLY A 10 -22.70 74.56 70.00
N THR A 11 -22.93 75.87 70.07
CA THR A 11 -23.92 76.58 69.26
C THR A 11 -23.75 76.25 67.77
N ALA A 12 -24.81 75.71 67.17
CA ALA A 12 -24.89 75.48 65.74
C ALA A 12 -24.84 76.83 65.00
N ARG A 13 -23.65 77.21 64.53
CA ARG A 13 -23.51 78.31 63.58
C ARG A 13 -24.11 77.88 62.24
N ARG A 14 -25.11 78.64 61.81
CA ARG A 14 -25.68 78.65 60.45
C ARG A 14 -24.54 78.63 59.42
N VAL A 15 -24.58 77.66 58.51
CA VAL A 15 -23.73 77.65 57.32
C VAL A 15 -24.23 78.76 56.39
N GLN A 16 -23.56 79.91 56.42
CA GLN A 16 -23.71 80.96 55.43
C GLN A 16 -23.17 80.42 54.10
N ARG A 17 -24.01 80.35 53.05
CA ARG A 17 -23.53 80.17 51.66
C ARG A 17 -22.91 81.49 51.20
N GLY A 18 -21.63 81.65 51.49
CA GLY A 18 -20.76 82.71 51.01
C GLY A 18 -19.34 82.17 51.01
N ALA A 19 -18.48 82.63 50.09
CA ALA A 19 -17.09 82.17 50.03
C ALA A 19 -16.42 82.38 51.39
N CYS A 20 -16.01 81.30 52.05
CA CYS A 20 -15.20 81.38 53.27
C CYS A 20 -13.98 82.28 52.98
N ALA A 21 -13.63 83.14 53.95
CA ALA A 21 -12.38 83.89 53.88
C ALA A 21 -11.21 82.89 53.63
N PRO A 22 -10.28 83.20 52.72
CA PRO A 22 -9.20 82.28 52.38
C PRO A 22 -8.43 81.92 53.64
N CYS A 23 -8.19 80.62 53.82
CA CYS A 23 -7.42 80.11 54.95
C CYS A 23 -6.05 80.83 54.96
N PRO A 24 -5.59 81.40 56.10
CA PRO A 24 -4.31 82.11 56.16
C PRO A 24 -3.10 81.18 56.06
N LEU A 25 -3.32 79.86 56.05
CA LEU A 25 -2.28 78.87 55.89
C LEU A 25 -1.93 78.71 54.40
N MET A 26 -0.65 78.82 54.08
CA MET A 26 -0.11 78.52 52.76
C MET A 26 0.33 77.05 52.73
N VAL A 27 0.04 76.35 51.64
CA VAL A 27 0.48 74.99 51.38
C VAL A 27 1.38 74.96 50.14
N THR A 28 2.49 74.22 50.23
CA THR A 28 3.48 74.13 49.17
C THR A 28 3.14 73.00 48.20
N ILE A 29 3.01 73.31 46.91
CA ILE A 29 2.90 72.32 45.84
C ILE A 29 4.26 72.18 45.17
N SER A 30 4.82 70.97 45.17
CA SER A 30 6.13 70.66 44.58
C SER A 30 6.04 69.79 43.32
N CYS A 31 7.09 69.78 42.49
CA CYS A 31 7.25 68.78 41.44
C CYS A 31 7.43 67.38 42.04
N ALA A 32 7.25 66.33 41.24
CA ALA A 32 7.62 64.97 41.61
C ALA A 32 9.12 64.82 41.99
N CYS A 33 9.96 65.77 41.59
CA CYS A 33 11.37 65.86 41.93
C CYS A 33 11.70 66.65 43.21
N GLY A 34 10.73 67.32 43.83
CA GLY A 34 10.96 68.26 44.96
C GLY A 34 11.63 69.59 44.61
N GLU A 35 12.39 69.69 43.52
CA GLU A 35 13.19 70.89 43.22
C GLU A 35 12.41 72.16 42.84
N THR A 36 11.26 72.05 42.18
CA THR A 36 10.42 73.22 41.85
C THR A 36 9.16 73.19 42.69
N GLN A 37 8.95 74.23 43.48
CA GLN A 37 7.78 74.37 44.33
C GLN A 37 7.21 75.78 44.31
N PHE A 38 5.91 75.91 44.59
CA PHE A 38 5.24 77.18 44.79
C PHE A 38 4.19 77.05 45.90
N GLU A 39 3.85 78.16 46.52
CA GLU A 39 2.91 78.20 47.64
C GLU A 39 1.54 78.66 47.16
N VAL A 40 0.49 78.00 47.65
CA VAL A 40 -0.89 78.34 47.37
C VAL A 40 -1.70 78.39 48.66
N PRO A 41 -2.76 79.21 48.73
CA PRO A 41 -3.64 79.21 49.91
C PRO A 41 -4.28 77.83 50.11
N CYS A 42 -4.31 77.38 51.38
CA CYS A 42 -4.90 76.12 51.79
C CYS A 42 -6.34 75.98 51.28
N GLY A 43 -6.65 74.83 50.65
CA GLY A 43 -7.96 74.54 50.06
C GLY A 43 -8.03 74.75 48.55
N THR A 44 -7.02 75.39 47.94
CA THR A 44 -6.91 75.53 46.48
C THR A 44 -5.95 74.52 45.85
N GLU A 45 -5.30 73.66 46.65
CA GLU A 45 -4.18 72.84 46.15
C GLU A 45 -4.56 71.85 45.04
N LYS A 46 -5.81 71.37 45.04
CA LYS A 46 -6.32 70.40 44.06
C LYS A 46 -6.69 71.02 42.72
N ASP A 47 -6.90 72.33 42.68
CA ASP A 47 -7.33 73.06 41.47
C ASP A 47 -6.15 73.71 40.74
N GLN A 48 -4.98 73.77 41.38
CA GLN A 48 -3.77 74.37 40.83
C GLN A 48 -3.03 73.38 39.93
N LYS A 49 -2.58 73.86 38.77
CA LYS A 49 -1.81 73.03 37.83
C LYS A 49 -0.43 72.75 38.43
N PRO A 50 0.07 71.50 38.32
CA PRO A 50 1.41 71.19 38.77
C PRO A 50 2.51 72.08 38.15
N PRO A 51 3.59 72.37 38.88
CA PRO A 51 4.65 73.24 38.39
C PRO A 51 5.42 72.55 37.26
N LYS A 52 5.75 73.31 36.19
CA LYS A 52 6.57 72.80 35.08
C LYS A 52 8.04 72.81 35.50
N CYS A 53 8.57 71.65 35.82
CA CYS A 53 9.99 71.50 36.13
C CYS A 53 10.83 71.30 34.85
N ARG A 54 12.01 71.95 34.78
CA ARG A 54 12.96 71.82 33.66
C ARG A 54 13.99 70.71 33.86
N LYS A 55 14.07 70.12 35.05
CA LYS A 55 15.02 69.06 35.40
C LYS A 55 14.63 67.72 34.78
N SER A 56 15.60 66.82 34.68
CA SER A 56 15.37 65.44 34.27
C SER A 56 14.53 64.68 35.29
N CYS A 57 13.69 63.78 34.83
CA CYS A 57 12.97 62.86 35.70
C CYS A 57 13.94 61.88 36.36
N HIS A 58 13.85 61.68 37.67
CA HIS A 58 14.68 60.74 38.43
C HIS A 58 14.18 59.28 38.36
N VAL A 59 13.02 59.05 37.75
CA VAL A 59 12.45 57.71 37.62
C VAL A 59 13.23 56.92 36.57
N ILE A 60 13.92 55.89 37.02
CA ILE A 60 14.74 55.03 36.16
C ILE A 60 13.84 54.08 35.36
N PRO A 61 14.01 53.96 34.03
CA PRO A 61 13.30 52.95 33.23
C PRO A 61 13.57 51.53 33.73
N LEU A 62 12.53 50.72 33.87
CA LEU A 62 12.64 49.30 34.27
C LEU A 62 12.88 48.36 33.08
N CYS A 63 12.75 48.85 31.85
CA CYS A 63 13.08 48.08 30.65
C CYS A 63 14.60 47.87 30.50
N ARG A 64 14.98 46.86 29.72
CA ARG A 64 16.40 46.55 29.40
C ARG A 64 17.16 47.71 28.76
N HIS A 65 16.47 48.70 28.22
CA HIS A 65 17.06 49.91 27.63
C HIS A 65 17.51 50.99 28.63
N ARG A 66 17.50 50.71 29.94
CA ARG A 66 17.88 51.65 31.01
C ARG A 66 19.11 52.51 30.68
N SER A 67 20.15 51.91 30.09
CA SER A 67 21.44 52.56 29.84
C SER A 67 21.44 53.49 28.61
N ILE A 68 20.50 53.31 27.68
CA ILE A 68 20.47 54.01 26.39
C ILE A 68 19.23 54.89 26.20
N CYS A 69 18.25 54.80 27.10
CA CYS A 69 17.08 55.67 27.09
C CYS A 69 17.49 57.13 27.31
N LYS A 70 17.11 58.01 26.38
CA LYS A 70 17.27 59.46 26.55
C LYS A 70 16.42 59.93 27.74
N PRO A 71 16.99 60.71 28.68
CA PRO A 71 16.26 61.21 29.83
C PRO A 71 15.16 62.20 29.38
N HIS A 72 13.98 62.08 29.98
CA HIS A 72 12.88 63.03 29.80
C HIS A 72 12.81 64.03 30.95
N LYS A 73 12.11 65.15 30.73
CA LYS A 73 11.90 66.18 31.76
C LYS A 73 10.93 65.67 32.84
N CYS A 74 11.05 66.20 34.05
CA CYS A 74 10.12 65.93 35.13
C CYS A 74 8.67 66.25 34.70
N HIS A 75 7.77 65.33 35.01
CA HIS A 75 6.36 65.35 34.62
C HIS A 75 5.51 64.85 35.78
N TYR A 76 4.20 65.14 35.72
CA TYR A 76 3.20 64.55 36.61
C TYR A 76 2.52 63.36 35.91
N GLY A 77 2.18 62.31 36.66
CA GLY A 77 1.62 61.06 36.11
C GLY A 77 2.67 60.04 35.66
N ALA A 78 2.27 59.06 34.83
CA ALA A 78 3.14 57.97 34.37
C ALA A 78 4.25 58.45 33.43
N CYS A 79 5.43 57.83 33.51
CA CYS A 79 6.55 58.14 32.61
C CYS A 79 6.21 57.82 31.15
N PRO A 80 6.72 58.62 30.19
CA PRO A 80 6.55 58.33 28.77
C PRO A 80 7.14 56.94 28.43
N PRO A 81 6.53 56.20 27.50
CA PRO A 81 7.00 54.87 27.13
C PRO A 81 8.34 54.94 26.40
N CYS A 82 9.14 53.89 26.56
CA CYS A 82 10.37 53.70 25.79
C CYS A 82 10.04 53.49 24.31
N ARG A 83 10.69 54.25 23.41
CA ARG A 83 10.49 54.20 21.95
C ARG A 83 11.56 53.37 21.21
N LEU A 84 12.47 52.74 21.95
CA LEU A 84 13.50 51.89 21.38
C LEU A 84 12.89 50.55 20.95
N LEU A 85 13.48 49.90 19.95
CA LEU A 85 13.12 48.54 19.54
C LEU A 85 13.56 47.56 20.63
N CYS A 86 12.86 46.44 20.78
CA CYS A 86 13.18 45.46 21.81
C CYS A 86 14.49 44.71 21.52
N GLU A 87 14.68 44.27 20.27
CA GLU A 87 15.88 43.57 19.79
C GLU A 87 16.27 42.31 20.60
N GLU A 88 15.35 41.80 21.42
CA GLU A 88 15.57 40.57 22.19
C GLU A 88 15.50 39.35 21.28
N GLU A 89 16.43 38.42 21.47
CA GLU A 89 16.50 37.18 20.69
C GLU A 89 15.47 36.16 21.19
N TYR A 90 14.62 35.71 20.28
CA TYR A 90 13.74 34.57 20.49
C TYR A 90 14.56 33.28 20.62
N PRO A 91 14.02 32.23 21.28
CA PRO A 91 14.66 30.91 21.33
C PRO A 91 14.94 30.30 19.94
N CYS A 92 14.23 30.74 18.90
CA CYS A 92 14.46 30.33 17.52
C CYS A 92 15.59 31.10 16.81
N GLY A 93 16.29 32.02 17.49
CA GLY A 93 17.38 32.84 16.94
C GLY A 93 16.94 34.10 16.19
N HIS A 94 15.64 34.36 16.06
CA HIS A 94 15.12 35.59 15.45
C HIS A 94 15.14 36.74 16.46
N SER A 95 15.24 38.00 16.01
CA SER A 95 15.20 39.17 16.88
C SER A 95 13.83 39.84 16.92
N CYS A 96 13.44 40.33 18.11
CA CYS A 96 12.16 41.01 18.32
C CYS A 96 12.17 42.43 17.72
N LYS A 97 11.39 42.63 16.66
CA LYS A 97 11.25 43.91 15.94
C LYS A 97 10.19 44.86 16.53
N LEU A 98 9.58 44.49 17.66
CA LEU A 98 8.56 45.33 18.30
C LEU A 98 9.19 46.49 19.07
N SER A 99 8.43 47.56 19.26
CA SER A 99 8.78 48.60 20.24
C SER A 99 8.91 48.00 21.63
N CYS A 100 9.73 48.63 22.48
CA CYS A 100 9.96 48.21 23.85
C CYS A 100 8.65 47.96 24.59
N HIS A 101 8.43 46.69 24.96
CA HIS A 101 7.29 46.21 25.72
C HIS A 101 7.69 45.75 27.13
N GLY A 102 8.91 46.11 27.56
CA GLY A 102 9.41 45.85 28.90
C GLY A 102 8.62 46.61 29.99
N PRO A 103 8.87 46.26 31.27
CA PRO A 103 8.12 46.80 32.39
C PRO A 103 8.26 48.33 32.46
N ARG A 104 7.16 49.00 32.79
CA ARG A 104 7.12 50.46 32.98
C ARG A 104 7.12 50.78 34.48
N PRO A 105 7.85 51.81 34.93
CA PRO A 105 7.77 52.27 36.31
C PRO A 105 6.32 52.63 36.69
N PRO A 106 5.82 52.21 37.87
CA PRO A 106 4.48 52.57 38.30
C PRO A 106 4.39 54.10 38.50
N PRO A 107 3.24 54.72 38.19
CA PRO A 107 3.04 56.14 38.48
C PRO A 107 3.05 56.37 40.00
N ASN A 108 3.73 57.43 40.46
CA ASN A 108 3.73 57.78 41.88
C ASN A 108 2.31 58.25 42.29
N PRO A 109 1.61 57.55 43.21
CA PRO A 109 0.22 57.82 43.56
C PRO A 109 -0.02 59.24 44.09
N GLU A 110 0.95 59.85 44.78
CA GLU A 110 0.85 61.22 45.29
C GLU A 110 0.83 62.29 44.18
N PHE A 111 1.38 61.95 43.01
CA PHE A 111 1.54 62.85 41.86
C PHE A 111 0.65 62.44 40.68
N THR A 112 -0.41 61.69 40.95
CA THR A 112 -1.46 61.33 39.98
C THR A 112 -2.69 62.20 40.15
N LEU A 113 -3.08 62.91 39.09
CA LEU A 113 -4.31 63.69 39.09
C LEU A 113 -5.51 62.74 39.12
N LYS A 114 -6.26 62.71 40.23
CA LYS A 114 -7.52 61.95 40.31
C LYS A 114 -8.52 62.57 39.35
N THR A 115 -8.82 61.87 38.25
CA THR A 115 -9.81 62.31 37.27
C THR A 115 -11.23 62.10 37.81
N LYS A 116 -12.07 63.14 37.79
CA LYS A 116 -13.50 63.08 38.20
C LYS A 116 -14.45 62.51 37.14
N LYS A 117 -13.97 61.81 36.10
CA LYS A 117 -14.85 61.21 35.08
C LYS A 117 -14.65 59.71 34.98
N LYS A 118 -15.75 58.97 35.19
CA LYS A 118 -15.90 57.56 34.83
C LYS A 118 -15.68 57.42 33.33
N LYS A 119 -14.49 56.98 32.92
CA LYS A 119 -14.22 56.57 31.54
C LYS A 119 -14.68 55.13 31.37
N SER A 120 -15.70 54.95 30.54
CA SER A 120 -15.88 53.72 29.77
C SER A 120 -14.77 53.68 28.72
N ASN A 121 -13.97 52.60 28.67
CA ASN A 121 -13.46 52.06 27.41
C ASN A 121 -12.77 50.71 27.62
N HIS A 122 -12.86 49.88 26.60
CA HIS A 122 -12.12 48.65 26.34
C HIS A 122 -10.78 48.55 27.08
N GLN A 123 -10.72 47.54 27.94
CA GLN A 123 -9.49 47.06 28.56
C GLN A 123 -8.73 46.24 27.51
N SER A 124 -8.01 46.91 26.61
CA SER A 124 -6.83 46.32 25.98
C SER A 124 -5.66 46.53 26.94
N GLU A 125 -5.69 45.86 28.09
CA GLU A 125 -4.56 45.82 29.01
C GLU A 125 -3.52 44.86 28.46
N VAL A 126 -2.64 45.38 27.61
CA VAL A 126 -1.30 44.81 27.51
C VAL A 126 -0.58 45.23 28.79
N THR A 127 -0.55 44.35 29.79
CA THR A 127 0.22 44.54 31.01
C THR A 127 1.69 44.83 30.63
N PRO A 128 2.21 46.06 30.83
CA PRO A 128 3.56 46.40 30.40
C PRO A 128 4.60 45.63 31.23
N GLY A 129 5.42 44.82 30.59
CA GLY A 129 6.36 43.90 31.25
C GLY A 129 6.16 42.41 30.94
N SER A 130 5.31 42.06 29.98
CA SER A 130 5.21 40.68 29.48
C SER A 130 6.49 40.27 28.71
N PRO A 131 6.84 38.97 28.70
CA PRO A 131 7.87 38.45 27.80
C PRO A 131 7.53 38.78 26.34
N CYS A 132 8.53 38.74 25.45
CA CYS A 132 8.29 38.90 24.02
C CYS A 132 7.16 37.95 23.54
N PRO A 133 6.22 38.43 22.71
CA PRO A 133 5.20 37.57 22.12
C PRO A 133 5.85 36.51 21.21
N PRO A 134 5.16 35.42 20.85
CA PRO A 134 5.73 34.39 19.99
C PRO A 134 6.27 34.97 18.68
N CYS A 135 7.38 34.41 18.19
CA CYS A 135 8.07 34.91 17.01
C CYS A 135 7.13 34.98 15.77
N PRO A 136 6.93 36.17 15.17
CA PRO A 136 6.03 36.36 14.03
C PRO A 136 6.72 36.18 12.66
N GLU A 137 8.03 35.88 12.64
CA GLU A 137 8.78 35.72 11.38
C GLU A 137 8.22 34.58 10.52
N LEU A 138 8.20 34.79 9.21
CA LEU A 138 7.77 33.79 8.24
C LEU A 138 8.96 32.96 7.79
N ILE A 139 8.85 31.64 7.93
CA ILE A 139 9.86 30.67 7.50
C ILE A 139 9.25 29.70 6.50
N TRP A 140 10.08 29.20 5.57
CA TRP A 140 9.69 28.11 4.69
C TRP A 140 9.73 26.78 5.43
N ARG A 141 8.68 25.99 5.31
CA ARG A 141 8.61 24.62 5.82
C ARG A 141 8.14 23.66 4.73
N SER A 142 8.74 22.46 4.68
CA SER A 142 8.43 21.37 3.76
C SER A 142 7.25 20.50 4.21
N CYS A 143 6.59 19.75 3.29
CA CYS A 143 5.55 18.76 3.68
C CYS A 143 6.16 17.74 4.64
N VAL A 144 5.36 17.26 5.58
CA VAL A 144 5.67 16.08 6.40
C VAL A 144 6.04 14.84 5.60
N GLY A 145 5.52 14.73 4.37
CA GLY A 145 5.81 13.65 3.43
C GLY A 145 7.04 13.88 2.55
N GLU A 146 7.76 14.99 2.75
CA GLU A 146 8.94 15.41 1.98
C GLU A 146 8.70 15.44 0.46
N HIS A 147 7.48 15.76 0.04
CA HIS A 147 7.13 15.83 -1.38
C HIS A 147 7.85 16.98 -2.08
N ILE A 148 8.40 16.70 -3.26
CA ILE A 148 9.14 17.66 -4.07
C ILE A 148 8.26 18.87 -4.39
N GLY A 149 8.75 20.07 -4.07
CA GLY A 149 8.05 21.34 -4.33
C GLY A 149 6.88 21.65 -3.38
N ALA A 150 6.61 20.81 -2.38
CA ALA A 150 5.61 21.08 -1.36
C ALA A 150 6.23 21.85 -0.18
N GLU A 151 6.42 23.15 -0.36
CA GLU A 151 6.88 24.07 0.68
C GLU A 151 5.86 25.20 0.90
N ARG A 152 5.71 25.65 2.14
CA ARG A 152 4.79 26.73 2.50
C ARG A 152 5.43 27.69 3.51
N MET A 153 5.18 28.98 3.34
CA MET A 153 5.52 29.99 4.35
C MET A 153 4.61 29.83 5.56
N MET A 154 5.21 29.62 6.72
CA MET A 154 4.51 29.50 8.01
C MET A 154 5.17 30.37 9.07
N VAL A 155 4.39 30.78 10.06
CA VAL A 155 4.90 31.56 11.17
C VAL A 155 5.86 30.70 12.00
N CYS A 156 7.03 31.25 12.35
CA CYS A 156 8.08 30.52 13.06
C CYS A 156 7.60 29.95 14.41
N SER A 157 6.79 30.70 15.14
CA SER A 157 6.19 30.26 16.40
C SER A 157 5.14 29.16 16.24
N ASP A 158 4.58 28.99 15.05
CA ASP A 158 3.66 27.90 14.75
C ASP A 158 4.46 26.60 14.64
N ARG A 159 4.18 25.63 15.51
CA ARG A 159 4.81 24.30 15.52
C ARG A 159 3.97 23.25 14.80
N THR A 160 2.85 23.64 14.20
CA THR A 160 2.08 22.75 13.35
C THR A 160 2.93 22.27 12.18
N GLN A 161 2.70 21.02 11.82
CA GLN A 161 3.36 20.39 10.70
C GLN A 161 2.54 20.65 9.43
N PHE A 162 3.22 20.90 8.32
CA PHE A 162 2.56 21.17 7.04
C PHE A 162 2.29 19.86 6.30
N SER A 163 1.01 19.53 6.05
CA SER A 163 0.60 18.54 5.05
C SER A 163 0.12 19.26 3.78
N CYS A 164 0.47 18.75 2.62
CA CYS A 164 0.04 19.29 1.33
C CYS A 164 -1.24 18.64 0.82
N ASP A 165 -1.77 17.66 1.56
CA ASP A 165 -3.01 16.91 1.31
C ASP A 165 -3.12 16.25 -0.09
N ASN A 166 -2.04 16.27 -0.86
CA ASN A 166 -1.91 15.53 -2.12
C ASN A 166 -1.61 14.06 -1.86
N LEU A 167 -1.76 13.23 -2.89
CA LEU A 167 -1.24 11.86 -2.88
C LEU A 167 0.27 11.87 -2.65
N CYS A 168 0.75 10.90 -1.89
CA CYS A 168 2.13 10.77 -1.45
C CYS A 168 3.07 10.65 -2.65
N GLY A 169 2.78 9.71 -3.56
CA GLY A 169 3.55 9.55 -4.80
C GLY A 169 5.00 9.10 -4.59
N ASN A 170 5.45 8.88 -3.34
CA ASN A 170 6.79 8.40 -3.05
C ASN A 170 7.00 6.99 -3.63
N PRO A 171 8.18 6.68 -4.20
CA PRO A 171 8.47 5.38 -4.79
C PRO A 171 8.44 4.30 -3.72
N LEU A 172 7.69 3.22 -3.97
CA LEU A 172 7.60 2.08 -3.08
C LEU A 172 8.87 1.23 -3.15
N PRO A 173 9.18 0.42 -2.11
CA PRO A 173 10.35 -0.46 -2.10
C PRO A 173 10.41 -1.48 -3.26
N CYS A 174 9.29 -1.72 -3.94
CA CYS A 174 9.25 -2.58 -5.13
C CYS A 174 9.91 -1.95 -6.38
N GLY A 175 10.18 -0.64 -6.37
CA GLY A 175 10.85 0.10 -7.45
C GLY A 175 9.98 0.52 -8.63
N ASN A 176 8.79 -0.08 -8.80
CA ASN A 176 7.93 0.12 -9.98
C ASN A 176 6.58 0.79 -9.68
N HIS A 177 6.25 1.00 -8.40
CA HIS A 177 4.97 1.56 -7.99
C HIS A 177 5.19 2.71 -7.01
N TYR A 178 4.18 3.57 -6.90
CA TYR A 178 4.19 4.77 -6.07
C TYR A 178 3.13 4.66 -4.97
N CYS A 179 3.38 5.30 -3.83
CA CYS A 179 2.45 5.34 -2.71
C CYS A 179 1.17 6.11 -3.11
N THR A 180 0.01 5.48 -2.93
CA THR A 180 -1.31 6.04 -3.24
C THR A 180 -2.05 6.61 -2.03
N LYS A 181 -1.43 6.57 -0.84
CA LYS A 181 -1.94 7.27 0.36
C LYS A 181 -1.84 8.79 0.18
N TYR A 182 -2.61 9.58 0.93
CA TYR A 182 -2.45 11.03 1.07
C TYR A 182 -1.14 11.40 1.80
N CYS A 183 -0.65 12.68 1.76
CA CYS A 183 0.59 13.12 2.45
C CYS A 183 0.55 12.64 3.89
N HIS A 184 1.52 11.81 4.26
CA HIS A 184 1.68 11.25 5.58
C HIS A 184 3.13 11.46 6.02
N ALA A 185 3.37 11.54 7.32
CA ALA A 185 4.72 11.75 7.84
C ALA A 185 5.62 10.56 7.51
N LEU A 186 6.78 10.83 6.90
CA LEU A 186 7.76 9.77 6.62
C LEU A 186 8.45 9.31 7.90
N LYS A 187 8.42 8.00 8.16
CA LYS A 187 9.27 7.38 9.19
C LYS A 187 10.65 7.17 8.60
N SER A 188 11.52 8.17 8.70
CA SER A 188 12.92 8.02 8.31
C SER A 188 13.58 6.92 9.14
N GLN A 189 14.28 5.98 8.49
CA GLN A 189 15.00 4.90 9.16
C GLN A 189 16.23 5.37 9.95
N SER A 190 16.55 6.67 9.96
CA SER A 190 17.73 7.23 10.63
C SER A 190 17.44 7.99 11.93
N SER A 191 16.26 7.86 12.53
CA SER A 191 15.99 8.48 13.84
C SER A 191 15.18 7.57 14.75
N LEU A 192 15.90 6.72 15.50
CA LEU A 192 15.41 6.07 16.71
C LEU A 192 15.30 7.13 17.82
N SER A 193 14.21 7.89 17.84
CA SER A 193 13.75 8.58 19.05
C SER A 193 12.24 8.45 19.18
N VAL A 194 11.88 7.57 20.11
CA VAL A 194 10.75 7.59 21.05
C VAL A 194 9.63 8.61 20.74
N GLU A 195 8.43 8.04 20.54
CA GLU A 195 7.12 8.66 20.74
C GLU A 195 6.68 9.77 19.77
N THR A 196 6.28 9.37 18.57
CA THR A 196 5.19 10.09 17.86
C THR A 196 4.20 9.07 17.31
N ARG A 197 2.98 9.07 17.86
CA ARG A 197 1.94 8.05 17.69
C ARG A 197 1.27 8.00 16.30
N SER A 198 1.86 8.58 15.24
CA SER A 198 1.20 8.65 13.93
C SER A 198 2.14 8.69 12.71
N ALA A 199 3.41 8.32 12.85
CA ALA A 199 4.29 8.17 11.69
C ALA A 199 3.94 6.88 10.93
N GLU A 200 3.05 6.99 9.95
CA GLU A 200 2.73 5.90 9.02
C GLU A 200 3.80 5.80 7.94
N SER A 201 4.32 4.59 7.70
CA SER A 201 5.16 4.35 6.53
C SER A 201 4.33 4.36 5.25
N CYS A 202 5.00 4.56 4.11
CA CYS A 202 4.41 4.28 2.79
C CYS A 202 3.82 2.87 2.78
N GLU A 203 2.78 2.68 1.98
CA GLU A 203 2.14 1.39 1.82
C GLU A 203 3.09 0.34 1.22
N VAL A 204 2.83 -0.94 1.51
CA VAL A 204 3.59 -2.03 0.91
C VAL A 204 2.89 -2.44 -0.39
N CYS A 205 3.67 -2.55 -1.47
CA CYS A 205 3.12 -3.01 -2.74
C CYS A 205 2.66 -4.47 -2.64
N SER A 206 1.35 -4.68 -2.84
CA SER A 206 0.70 -6.00 -2.86
C SER A 206 0.31 -6.45 -4.27
N LEU A 207 0.65 -5.66 -5.29
CA LEU A 207 0.35 -5.98 -6.69
C LEU A 207 1.18 -7.20 -7.14
N PRO A 208 0.63 -8.08 -7.99
CA PRO A 208 1.35 -9.24 -8.50
C PRO A 208 2.54 -8.79 -9.37
N CYS A 209 3.63 -9.55 -9.34
CA CYS A 209 4.76 -9.29 -10.21
C CYS A 209 4.40 -9.60 -11.68
N GLN A 210 4.49 -8.58 -12.54
CA GLN A 210 4.25 -8.66 -13.99
C GLN A 210 5.53 -8.80 -14.81
N LYS A 211 6.69 -8.94 -14.16
CA LYS A 211 7.97 -9.12 -14.86
C LYS A 211 7.97 -10.46 -15.59
N GLU A 212 8.48 -10.47 -16.81
CA GLU A 212 8.80 -11.70 -17.52
C GLU A 212 9.88 -12.46 -16.75
N ARG A 213 9.67 -13.76 -16.55
CA ARG A 213 10.62 -14.60 -15.84
C ARG A 213 11.76 -14.99 -16.78
N LEU A 214 12.98 -15.04 -16.26
CA LEU A 214 14.11 -15.63 -16.93
C LEU A 214 14.43 -16.99 -16.29
N PRO A 215 14.53 -18.09 -17.06
CA PRO A 215 14.18 -18.24 -18.47
C PRO A 215 12.66 -18.11 -18.72
N THR A 216 12.30 -17.68 -19.94
CA THR A 216 10.93 -17.40 -20.34
C THR A 216 10.04 -18.63 -20.16
N CYS A 217 9.01 -18.51 -19.33
CA CYS A 217 8.00 -19.54 -19.15
C CYS A 217 6.62 -18.91 -19.01
N PRO A 218 5.53 -19.63 -19.35
CA PRO A 218 4.16 -19.10 -19.31
C PRO A 218 3.61 -18.96 -17.87
N HIS A 219 4.42 -19.21 -16.84
CA HIS A 219 3.99 -19.22 -15.45
C HIS A 219 4.26 -17.87 -14.79
N SER A 220 3.24 -17.27 -14.19
CA SER A 220 3.38 -16.05 -13.40
C SER A 220 4.31 -16.23 -12.19
N CYS A 221 4.93 -15.14 -11.75
CA CYS A 221 5.72 -15.13 -10.51
C CYS A 221 4.78 -15.25 -9.30
N PRO A 222 5.08 -16.11 -8.30
CA PRO A 222 4.25 -16.25 -7.10
C PRO A 222 4.43 -15.10 -6.09
N LEU A 223 5.43 -14.23 -6.29
CA LEU A 223 5.72 -13.12 -5.40
C LEU A 223 4.97 -11.85 -5.81
N PRO A 224 4.63 -10.96 -4.86
CA PRO A 224 4.23 -9.59 -5.18
C PRO A 224 5.36 -8.84 -5.89
N CYS A 225 5.08 -7.64 -6.37
CA CYS A 225 6.06 -6.81 -7.07
C CYS A 225 7.34 -6.64 -6.25
N HIS A 226 8.47 -6.97 -6.85
CA HIS A 226 9.79 -6.95 -6.22
C HIS A 226 10.82 -6.29 -7.14
N PRO A 227 11.86 -5.64 -6.59
CA PRO A 227 12.85 -4.93 -7.40
C PRO A 227 13.83 -5.88 -8.11
N GLY A 228 14.19 -7.01 -7.48
CA GLY A 228 15.14 -7.98 -8.04
C GLY A 228 14.58 -8.85 -9.18
N GLU A 229 15.38 -9.84 -9.58
CA GLU A 229 14.97 -10.88 -10.54
C GLU A 229 13.93 -11.85 -9.95
N CYS A 230 13.10 -12.43 -10.81
CA CYS A 230 12.09 -13.39 -10.36
C CYS A 230 12.76 -14.69 -9.92
N PRO A 231 12.29 -15.34 -8.83
CA PRO A 231 12.79 -16.65 -8.46
C PRO A 231 12.55 -17.70 -9.57
N PRO A 232 13.39 -18.74 -9.64
CA PRO A 232 13.29 -19.78 -10.67
C PRO A 232 11.94 -20.50 -10.63
N CYS A 233 11.45 -20.91 -11.80
CA CYS A 233 10.13 -21.55 -11.92
C CYS A 233 10.14 -23.02 -11.47
N LYS A 234 9.55 -23.26 -10.29
CA LYS A 234 9.37 -24.60 -9.68
C LYS A 234 8.06 -25.30 -10.09
N VAL A 235 7.32 -24.74 -11.04
CA VAL A 235 6.07 -25.38 -11.51
C VAL A 235 6.44 -26.67 -12.24
N LEU A 236 5.71 -27.74 -11.96
CA LEU A 236 5.94 -29.04 -12.57
C LEU A 236 5.28 -29.11 -13.96
N VAL A 237 6.10 -29.30 -15.00
CA VAL A 237 5.64 -29.50 -16.38
C VAL A 237 5.57 -30.99 -16.71
N LYS A 238 4.47 -31.38 -17.35
CA LYS A 238 4.25 -32.76 -17.81
C LYS A 238 4.66 -32.88 -19.27
N ARG A 239 5.47 -33.89 -19.60
CA ARG A 239 5.87 -34.20 -20.98
C ARG A 239 5.70 -35.69 -21.24
N SER A 240 5.04 -36.03 -22.34
CA SER A 240 4.87 -37.42 -22.73
C SER A 240 6.19 -38.05 -23.14
N CYS A 241 6.38 -39.30 -22.71
CA CYS A 241 7.44 -40.16 -23.22
C CYS A 241 7.29 -40.30 -24.75
N HIS A 242 8.39 -40.51 -25.49
CA HIS A 242 8.29 -40.65 -26.95
C HIS A 242 7.36 -41.79 -27.35
N CYS A 243 7.41 -42.94 -26.66
CA CYS A 243 6.51 -44.05 -26.96
C CYS A 243 5.09 -43.90 -26.37
N GLY A 244 4.83 -42.85 -25.57
CA GLY A 244 3.52 -42.56 -24.97
C GLY A 244 3.14 -43.46 -23.79
N SER A 245 4.03 -44.34 -23.33
CA SER A 245 3.76 -45.28 -22.22
C SER A 245 3.62 -44.59 -20.86
N MET A 246 4.36 -43.51 -20.65
CA MET A 246 4.38 -42.75 -19.41
C MET A 246 4.49 -41.25 -19.67
N VAL A 247 4.20 -40.47 -18.63
CA VAL A 247 4.34 -39.01 -18.64
C VAL A 247 5.41 -38.65 -17.62
N HIS A 248 6.49 -38.02 -18.09
CA HIS A 248 7.53 -37.51 -17.22
C HIS A 248 7.10 -36.16 -16.64
N VAL A 249 7.48 -35.93 -15.39
CA VAL A 249 7.21 -34.69 -14.67
C VAL A 249 8.56 -34.04 -14.37
N PHE A 250 8.73 -32.80 -14.82
CA PHE A 250 9.97 -32.04 -14.64
C PHE A 250 9.67 -30.69 -14.01
N GLU A 251 10.63 -30.10 -13.31
CA GLU A 251 10.54 -28.68 -12.96
C GLU A 251 10.68 -27.83 -14.23
N CYS A 252 9.84 -26.79 -14.36
CA CYS A 252 9.77 -25.95 -15.55
C CYS A 252 11.12 -25.33 -15.91
N ILE A 253 11.83 -24.78 -14.93
CA ILE A 253 13.14 -24.17 -15.20
C ILE A 253 14.13 -25.23 -15.68
N TYR A 254 14.25 -26.34 -14.94
CA TYR A 254 15.19 -27.41 -15.27
C TYR A 254 14.96 -27.92 -16.69
N PHE A 255 13.71 -28.21 -17.07
CA PHE A 255 13.41 -28.71 -18.41
C PHE A 255 13.68 -27.67 -19.52
N ASN A 256 13.33 -26.40 -19.29
CA ASN A 256 13.45 -25.37 -20.33
C ASN A 256 14.88 -24.81 -20.46
N THR A 257 15.75 -24.98 -19.47
CA THR A 257 17.18 -24.60 -19.56
C THR A 257 18.03 -25.64 -20.26
N LEU A 258 17.57 -26.89 -20.35
CA LEU A 258 18.29 -27.96 -21.04
C LEU A 258 18.32 -27.70 -22.55
N SER A 259 19.39 -28.17 -23.20
CA SER A 259 19.49 -28.16 -24.66
C SER A 259 18.42 -29.06 -25.30
N GLU A 260 18.06 -28.83 -26.56
CA GLU A 260 17.05 -29.65 -27.25
C GLU A 260 17.38 -31.15 -27.25
N LYS A 261 18.68 -31.50 -27.32
CA LYS A 261 19.16 -32.88 -27.27
C LYS A 261 18.89 -33.53 -25.91
N GLU A 262 19.17 -32.81 -24.83
CA GLU A 262 18.93 -33.28 -23.46
C GLU A 262 17.43 -33.36 -23.15
N GLN A 263 16.64 -32.36 -23.59
CA GLN A 263 15.17 -32.42 -23.49
C GLN A 263 14.61 -33.64 -24.21
N MET A 264 15.17 -33.98 -25.37
CA MET A 264 14.77 -35.16 -26.12
C MET A 264 15.18 -36.46 -25.40
N ALA A 265 16.38 -36.53 -24.82
CA ALA A 265 16.82 -37.69 -24.04
C ALA A 265 16.00 -37.89 -22.77
N ALA A 266 15.71 -36.81 -22.03
CA ALA A 266 14.95 -36.83 -20.79
C ALA A 266 13.50 -37.36 -20.97
N ARG A 267 12.94 -37.22 -22.17
CA ARG A 267 11.62 -37.75 -22.53
C ARG A 267 11.62 -39.23 -22.94
N SER A 268 12.75 -39.93 -22.82
CA SER A 268 12.79 -41.39 -23.03
C SER A 268 12.53 -42.13 -21.72
N CYS A 269 11.72 -43.20 -21.77
CA CYS A 269 11.52 -44.07 -20.61
C CYS A 269 12.69 -45.04 -20.37
N GLY A 270 13.71 -45.05 -21.22
CA GLY A 270 14.87 -45.97 -21.14
C GLY A 270 14.56 -47.45 -21.45
N GLY A 271 13.29 -47.87 -21.38
CA GLY A 271 12.84 -49.20 -21.77
C GLY A 271 12.56 -49.37 -23.28
N PRO A 272 12.16 -50.58 -23.71
CA PRO A 272 11.76 -50.85 -25.09
C PRO A 272 10.55 -50.01 -25.50
N CYS A 273 10.50 -49.64 -26.78
CA CYS A 273 9.47 -48.77 -27.32
C CYS A 273 8.10 -49.46 -27.30
N HIS A 274 7.13 -48.84 -26.62
CA HIS A 274 5.77 -49.38 -26.46
C HIS A 274 4.88 -49.17 -27.70
N ARG A 275 5.44 -48.62 -28.79
CA ARG A 275 4.71 -48.45 -30.04
C ARG A 275 4.67 -49.77 -30.81
N LYS A 276 3.51 -50.06 -31.39
CA LYS A 276 3.31 -51.21 -32.28
C LYS A 276 3.83 -50.86 -33.66
N LEU A 277 4.50 -51.81 -34.31
CA LEU A 277 4.93 -51.64 -35.69
C LEU A 277 3.71 -51.56 -36.63
N PRO A 278 3.77 -50.82 -37.75
CA PRO A 278 2.59 -50.55 -38.59
C PRO A 278 1.97 -51.81 -39.21
N TYR A 279 2.79 -52.83 -39.46
CA TYR A 279 2.43 -54.02 -40.23
C TYR A 279 2.32 -55.30 -39.37
N CYS A 280 2.44 -55.20 -38.05
CA CYS A 280 2.25 -56.34 -37.15
C CYS A 280 1.79 -55.91 -35.75
N THR A 281 1.33 -56.86 -34.95
CA THR A 281 0.88 -56.60 -33.57
C THR A 281 2.03 -56.44 -32.57
N HIS A 282 3.27 -56.64 -33.00
CA HIS A 282 4.46 -56.60 -32.17
C HIS A 282 4.91 -55.18 -31.81
N LEU A 283 5.40 -55.04 -30.57
CA LEU A 283 6.10 -53.85 -30.09
C LEU A 283 7.46 -53.70 -30.78
N CYS A 284 7.86 -52.45 -31.02
CA CYS A 284 9.17 -52.09 -31.53
C CYS A 284 10.29 -52.60 -30.59
N PRO A 285 11.33 -53.26 -31.13
CA PRO A 285 12.44 -53.79 -30.31
C PRO A 285 13.41 -52.71 -29.83
N GLU A 286 13.41 -51.53 -30.47
CA GLU A 286 14.30 -50.43 -30.12
C GLU A 286 13.95 -49.80 -28.76
N ILE A 287 14.96 -49.25 -28.10
CA ILE A 287 14.76 -48.41 -26.91
C ILE A 287 13.88 -47.22 -27.30
N CYS A 288 13.09 -46.72 -26.36
CA CYS A 288 12.23 -45.55 -26.57
C CYS A 288 12.99 -44.41 -27.26
N HIS A 289 12.59 -44.12 -28.50
CA HIS A 289 13.27 -43.22 -29.42
C HIS A 289 12.30 -42.11 -29.89
N PRO A 290 12.82 -40.94 -30.28
CA PRO A 290 12.01 -39.89 -30.90
C PRO A 290 11.55 -40.29 -32.31
N GLY A 291 10.56 -39.58 -32.85
CA GLY A 291 10.10 -39.79 -34.24
C GLY A 291 9.46 -41.16 -34.47
N GLN A 292 9.28 -41.58 -35.73
CA GLN A 292 8.70 -42.89 -36.08
C GLN A 292 9.69 -44.04 -35.75
N CYS A 293 9.19 -45.27 -35.60
CA CYS A 293 10.06 -46.42 -35.38
C CYS A 293 11.00 -46.60 -36.60
N PRO A 294 12.32 -46.69 -36.40
CA PRO A 294 13.30 -46.68 -37.49
C PRO A 294 13.21 -47.93 -38.37
N LEU A 295 12.70 -49.04 -37.83
CA LEU A 295 12.55 -50.33 -38.52
C LEU A 295 11.09 -50.79 -38.54
N PRO A 296 10.17 -50.05 -39.19
CA PRO A 296 8.75 -50.39 -39.20
C PRO A 296 8.46 -51.70 -39.92
N GLU A 297 9.34 -52.12 -40.84
CA GLU A 297 9.17 -53.31 -41.69
C GLU A 297 9.97 -54.53 -41.22
N GLN A 298 10.92 -54.38 -40.31
CA GLN A 298 11.85 -55.45 -39.94
C GLN A 298 11.51 -56.02 -38.57
N CYS A 299 10.36 -56.71 -38.49
CA CYS A 299 9.99 -57.40 -37.27
C CYS A 299 10.65 -58.79 -37.19
N CYS A 300 11.60 -58.96 -36.27
CA CYS A 300 12.29 -60.23 -36.05
C CYS A 300 11.57 -61.19 -35.08
N LYS A 301 10.33 -60.89 -34.65
CA LYS A 301 9.59 -61.77 -33.74
C LYS A 301 9.09 -63.00 -34.50
N LYS A 302 9.20 -64.18 -33.87
CA LYS A 302 8.69 -65.44 -34.42
C LYS A 302 7.17 -65.49 -34.31
N VAL A 303 6.50 -65.90 -35.38
CA VAL A 303 5.05 -66.05 -35.47
C VAL A 303 4.72 -67.44 -36.00
N THR A 304 3.66 -68.05 -35.48
CA THR A 304 3.17 -69.32 -35.99
C THR A 304 2.34 -69.12 -37.25
N VAL A 305 2.81 -69.66 -38.38
CA VAL A 305 2.03 -69.76 -39.62
C VAL A 305 1.29 -71.09 -39.69
N ARG A 306 0.10 -71.09 -40.30
CA ARG A 306 -0.75 -72.29 -40.44
C ARG A 306 -1.26 -72.49 -41.86
N CYS A 307 -1.63 -73.72 -42.22
CA CYS A 307 -2.39 -73.99 -43.44
C CYS A 307 -3.82 -73.43 -43.33
N GLY A 308 -4.53 -73.29 -44.46
CA GLY A 308 -5.96 -72.94 -44.46
C GLY A 308 -6.83 -73.93 -43.66
N CYS A 309 -6.38 -75.18 -43.55
CA CYS A 309 -6.97 -76.24 -42.74
C CYS A 309 -6.63 -76.20 -41.23
N GLN A 310 -5.74 -75.31 -40.81
CA GLN A 310 -5.21 -75.18 -39.43
C GLN A 310 -4.52 -76.41 -38.82
N THR A 311 -4.33 -77.52 -39.56
CA THR A 311 -3.67 -78.74 -39.07
C THR A 311 -2.15 -78.59 -39.00
N LEU A 312 -1.54 -77.99 -40.03
CA LEU A 312 -0.10 -77.71 -40.06
C LEU A 312 0.20 -76.38 -39.38
N LYS A 313 1.24 -76.37 -38.56
CA LYS A 313 1.81 -75.18 -37.92
C LYS A 313 3.33 -75.17 -38.10
N LYS A 314 3.90 -74.01 -38.42
CA LYS A 314 5.35 -73.79 -38.49
C LYS A 314 5.68 -72.40 -37.95
N GLU A 315 6.89 -72.20 -37.43
CA GLU A 315 7.34 -70.89 -36.95
C GLU A 315 8.14 -70.17 -38.04
N TRP A 316 7.69 -68.98 -38.43
CA TRP A 316 8.38 -68.07 -39.37
C TRP A 316 8.69 -66.73 -38.68
N GLN A 317 9.66 -65.95 -39.18
CA GLN A 317 9.82 -64.58 -38.69
C GLN A 317 8.69 -63.70 -39.22
N CYS A 318 8.27 -62.71 -38.43
CA CYS A 318 7.22 -61.78 -38.83
C CYS A 318 7.55 -61.05 -40.14
N LEU A 319 8.84 -60.74 -40.39
CA LEU A 319 9.33 -60.24 -41.68
C LEU A 319 9.02 -61.20 -42.84
N ASP A 320 9.32 -62.50 -42.68
CA ASP A 320 9.07 -63.52 -43.70
C ASP A 320 7.57 -63.69 -43.97
N VAL A 321 6.75 -63.61 -42.93
CA VAL A 321 5.28 -63.64 -43.01
C VAL A 321 4.76 -62.43 -43.80
N GLN A 322 5.27 -61.23 -43.51
CA GLN A 322 4.92 -60.01 -44.25
C GLN A 322 5.36 -60.09 -45.72
N ALA A 323 6.57 -60.60 -45.99
CA ALA A 323 7.06 -60.83 -47.34
C ALA A 323 6.18 -61.85 -48.10
N ALA A 324 5.76 -62.94 -47.44
CA ALA A 324 4.84 -63.92 -48.02
C ALA A 324 3.48 -63.31 -48.37
N TYR A 325 2.93 -62.42 -47.55
CA TYR A 325 1.69 -61.71 -47.89
C TYR A 325 1.84 -60.78 -49.09
N ARG A 326 2.95 -60.02 -49.18
CA ARG A 326 3.26 -59.18 -50.34
C ARG A 326 3.36 -60.01 -51.63
N ASN A 327 3.98 -61.19 -51.56
CA ASN A 327 4.10 -62.11 -52.69
C ASN A 327 2.74 -62.68 -53.17
N ILE A 328 1.74 -62.73 -52.29
CA ILE A 328 0.36 -63.17 -52.61
C ILE A 328 -0.52 -61.98 -53.04
N GLY A 329 0.03 -60.77 -53.12
CA GLY A 329 -0.70 -59.55 -53.48
C GLY A 329 -1.66 -59.06 -52.39
N ARG A 330 -1.45 -59.47 -51.13
CA ARG A 330 -2.21 -58.99 -49.96
C ARG A 330 -1.36 -57.98 -49.20
N ASP A 331 -1.88 -56.78 -48.93
CA ASP A 331 -1.20 -55.84 -48.03
C ASP A 331 -1.30 -56.37 -46.59
N PRO A 332 -0.17 -56.52 -45.85
CA PRO A 332 -0.18 -56.88 -44.43
C PRO A 332 -1.09 -56.00 -43.55
N LYS A 333 -1.41 -54.77 -43.98
CA LYS A 333 -2.34 -53.85 -43.29
C LYS A 333 -3.80 -54.32 -43.30
N ASP A 334 -4.22 -55.05 -44.33
CA ASP A 334 -5.62 -55.49 -44.52
C ASP A 334 -5.95 -56.78 -43.78
N ILE A 335 -4.95 -57.39 -43.14
CA ILE A 335 -5.07 -58.68 -42.49
C ILE A 335 -5.47 -58.44 -41.04
N SER A 336 -6.64 -58.96 -40.67
CA SER A 336 -7.11 -58.87 -39.29
C SER A 336 -6.10 -59.52 -38.34
N LYS A 337 -5.95 -58.94 -37.15
CA LYS A 337 -4.97 -59.38 -36.13
C LYS A 337 -5.08 -60.86 -35.76
N ASN A 338 -6.25 -61.46 -35.91
CA ASN A 338 -6.52 -62.87 -35.60
C ASN A 338 -6.24 -63.81 -36.78
N GLN A 339 -6.01 -63.27 -37.98
CA GLN A 339 -5.76 -64.03 -39.21
C GLN A 339 -4.30 -63.94 -39.67
N PHE A 340 -3.45 -63.20 -38.96
CA PHE A 340 -2.03 -63.05 -39.27
C PHE A 340 -1.30 -64.40 -39.15
N GLY A 341 -0.71 -64.87 -40.23
CA GLY A 341 -0.06 -66.18 -40.36
C GLY A 341 -0.97 -67.32 -40.84
N LEU A 342 -2.29 -67.12 -40.98
CA LEU A 342 -3.21 -68.16 -41.46
C LEU A 342 -3.19 -68.26 -43.00
N GLY A 343 -3.21 -69.50 -43.52
CA GLY A 343 -3.33 -69.77 -44.95
C GLY A 343 -2.03 -69.63 -45.75
N LEU A 344 -0.90 -69.36 -45.10
CA LEU A 344 0.40 -69.21 -45.77
C LEU A 344 1.11 -70.56 -46.03
N LEU A 345 0.78 -71.61 -45.28
CA LEU A 345 1.30 -72.95 -45.54
C LEU A 345 0.41 -73.71 -46.53
N ARG A 346 1.03 -74.41 -47.48
CA ARG A 346 0.34 -75.38 -48.34
C ARG A 346 -0.04 -76.62 -47.53
N CYS A 347 -1.20 -77.19 -47.83
CA CYS A 347 -1.63 -78.45 -47.24
C CYS A 347 -0.79 -79.60 -47.79
N ASN A 348 -0.37 -80.54 -46.93
CA ASN A 348 0.30 -81.77 -47.34
C ASN A 348 -0.65 -82.98 -47.19
N SER A 349 -0.16 -84.21 -47.40
CA SER A 349 -0.94 -85.45 -47.27
C SER A 349 -1.63 -85.62 -45.91
N ASP A 350 -1.11 -84.97 -44.87
CA ASP A 350 -1.61 -85.05 -43.49
C ASP A 350 -2.76 -84.06 -43.20
N CYS A 351 -3.11 -83.21 -44.17
CA CYS A 351 -4.14 -82.17 -44.03
C CYS A 351 -5.56 -82.61 -44.38
N LYS A 352 -5.78 -83.86 -44.77
CA LYS A 352 -7.12 -84.36 -45.13
C LYS A 352 -7.87 -84.78 -43.87
N SER A 353 -8.89 -84.00 -43.48
CA SER A 353 -10.18 -84.42 -42.86
C SER A 353 -10.79 -83.38 -41.89
N LYS A 354 -11.01 -82.12 -42.31
CA LYS A 354 -11.95 -81.21 -41.62
C LYS A 354 -12.82 -80.35 -42.55
N VAL A 355 -12.92 -80.71 -43.82
CA VAL A 355 -13.72 -79.94 -44.81
C VAL A 355 -15.22 -80.27 -44.75
N GLN A 356 -15.68 -81.20 -43.88
CA GLN A 356 -17.09 -81.62 -43.87
C GLN A 356 -17.94 -81.18 -42.66
N VAL A 357 -17.46 -80.36 -41.71
CA VAL A 357 -18.24 -80.09 -40.46
C VAL A 357 -18.84 -78.68 -40.36
N VAL A 358 -18.69 -77.81 -41.38
CA VAL A 358 -19.21 -76.42 -41.26
C VAL A 358 -20.47 -76.17 -42.10
N ASP A 359 -20.72 -76.93 -43.17
CA ASP A 359 -21.92 -76.72 -44.01
C ASP A 359 -23.23 -77.24 -43.39
N SER A 360 -23.18 -78.20 -42.47
CA SER A 360 -24.40 -78.84 -41.94
C SER A 360 -25.11 -78.08 -40.81
N VAL A 361 -24.58 -76.93 -40.35
CA VAL A 361 -25.19 -76.17 -39.23
C VAL A 361 -26.02 -74.97 -39.71
N LEU A 362 -26.01 -74.64 -41.01
CA LEU A 362 -26.73 -73.46 -41.56
C LEU A 362 -28.09 -73.76 -42.21
N GLN A 363 -28.59 -75.01 -42.18
CA GLN A 363 -29.88 -75.38 -42.82
C GLN A 363 -30.95 -75.95 -41.89
N SER A 364 -31.09 -75.43 -40.66
CA SER A 364 -32.36 -75.62 -39.93
C SER A 364 -32.72 -74.42 -39.05
N ARG A 365 -33.39 -73.42 -39.65
CA ARG A 365 -34.65 -72.80 -39.17
C ARG A 365 -34.96 -71.48 -39.88
N LYS A 366 -36.02 -71.52 -40.69
CA LYS A 366 -36.96 -70.42 -41.01
C LYS A 366 -38.33 -71.11 -41.26
N PRO A 367 -39.48 -70.41 -41.20
CA PRO A 367 -40.02 -69.61 -40.09
C PRO A 367 -41.51 -69.98 -39.82
N LYS A 368 -42.18 -69.36 -38.83
CA LYS A 368 -43.64 -69.14 -38.92
C LYS A 368 -44.00 -67.75 -38.44
N VAL A 369 -44.88 -67.14 -39.24
CA VAL A 369 -45.34 -65.75 -39.30
C VAL A 369 -46.59 -65.58 -38.44
N GLU A 370 -46.79 -64.40 -37.82
CA GLU A 370 -47.99 -63.57 -38.04
C GLU A 370 -47.82 -62.14 -37.52
N GLU A 371 -48.22 -61.21 -38.37
CA GLU A 371 -48.19 -59.75 -38.25
C GLU A 371 -49.33 -59.20 -37.38
N LYS A 372 -49.09 -58.02 -36.79
CA LYS A 372 -49.92 -56.82 -37.06
C LYS A 372 -49.16 -55.55 -36.67
N GLU A 373 -48.95 -54.70 -37.67
CA GLU A 373 -48.48 -53.29 -37.63
C GLU A 373 -49.68 -52.31 -37.54
N PRO A 374 -49.50 -50.96 -37.51
CA PRO A 374 -48.53 -50.15 -36.77
C PRO A 374 -49.16 -48.84 -36.20
N ALA A 375 -48.44 -48.11 -35.33
CA ALA A 375 -48.53 -46.63 -35.27
C ALA A 375 -47.35 -45.97 -34.50
N THR A 376 -46.47 -45.35 -35.29
CA THR A 376 -45.86 -44.02 -35.10
C THR A 376 -44.98 -43.69 -33.88
N GLU A 377 -43.68 -43.70 -34.17
CA GLU A 377 -42.69 -42.60 -34.07
C GLU A 377 -42.01 -42.18 -32.73
N LYS A 378 -40.66 -42.17 -32.86
CA LYS A 378 -39.61 -41.38 -32.18
C LYS A 378 -39.02 -41.91 -30.88
N HIS A 379 -38.20 -42.96 -31.01
CA HIS A 379 -37.15 -43.27 -30.04
C HIS A 379 -35.84 -42.54 -30.37
N VAL A 380 -35.60 -41.43 -29.66
CA VAL A 380 -34.33 -40.71 -29.62
C VAL A 380 -33.30 -41.54 -28.83
N GLY A 381 -32.08 -41.64 -29.36
CA GLY A 381 -30.99 -42.44 -28.79
C GLY A 381 -30.49 -41.98 -27.42
N LYS A 382 -29.77 -42.91 -26.75
CA LYS A 382 -29.15 -42.84 -25.41
C LYS A 382 -28.20 -41.65 -25.14
N ARG A 383 -28.17 -40.61 -25.96
CA ARG A 383 -27.35 -39.39 -25.79
C ARG A 383 -27.99 -38.34 -24.86
N ARG A 384 -29.26 -38.51 -24.42
CA ARG A 384 -29.95 -37.54 -23.55
C ARG A 384 -29.86 -37.80 -22.04
N LYS A 385 -29.46 -38.99 -21.58
CA LYS A 385 -29.37 -39.30 -20.13
C LYS A 385 -28.14 -38.69 -19.43
N ARG A 386 -27.17 -38.15 -20.21
CA ARG A 386 -25.99 -37.45 -19.68
C ARG A 386 -26.16 -35.93 -19.61
N ARG A 387 -27.14 -35.34 -20.31
CA ARG A 387 -27.39 -33.88 -20.27
C ARG A 387 -28.30 -33.44 -19.11
N GLU A 388 -29.10 -34.34 -18.53
CA GLU A 388 -29.92 -34.05 -17.34
C GLU A 388 -29.12 -34.08 -16.03
N ARG A 389 -28.09 -34.93 -15.91
CA ARG A 389 -27.18 -34.90 -14.75
C ARG A 389 -26.32 -33.63 -14.68
N VAL A 390 -26.13 -32.92 -15.79
CA VAL A 390 -25.35 -31.67 -15.82
C VAL A 390 -26.20 -30.45 -15.44
N ARG A 391 -27.54 -30.50 -15.59
CA ARG A 391 -28.41 -29.39 -15.16
C ARG A 391 -28.77 -29.40 -13.68
N VAL A 392 -28.83 -30.57 -13.02
CA VAL A 392 -29.11 -30.65 -11.58
C VAL A 392 -27.91 -30.18 -10.73
N VAL A 393 -26.68 -30.37 -11.20
CA VAL A 393 -25.47 -29.89 -10.49
C VAL A 393 -25.29 -28.37 -10.60
N ASN A 394 -25.71 -27.75 -11.71
CA ASN A 394 -25.59 -26.29 -11.88
C ASN A 394 -26.64 -25.45 -11.13
N GLN A 395 -27.69 -26.05 -10.55
CA GLN A 395 -28.62 -25.34 -9.66
C GLN A 395 -28.21 -25.38 -8.18
N ALA A 396 -27.28 -26.26 -7.79
CA ALA A 396 -26.80 -26.36 -6.41
C ALA A 396 -25.61 -25.43 -6.08
N SER A 397 -24.99 -24.78 -7.07
CA SER A 397 -23.84 -23.87 -6.86
C SER A 397 -24.16 -22.38 -7.00
N ARG A 398 -25.44 -21.99 -6.83
CA ARG A 398 -25.84 -20.56 -6.85
C ARG A 398 -26.48 -20.06 -5.55
N LEU A 399 -26.32 -20.81 -4.46
CA LEU A 399 -26.64 -20.38 -3.10
C LEU A 399 -25.50 -20.82 -2.18
N GLN A 400 -24.45 -20.00 -2.15
CA GLN A 400 -23.57 -19.77 -1.00
C GLN A 400 -22.69 -18.56 -1.27
#